data_AF-A0A1B0BJZ6-F1
#
_entry.id   AF-A0A1B0BJZ6-F1
#
_cell.length_a   1.000
_cell.length_b   1.000
_cell.length_c   1.000
_cell.angle_alpha   90.00
_cell.angle_beta   90.00
_cell.angle_gamma   90.00
#
_symmetry.space_group_name_H-M   'P 1'
#
loop_
_entity.id
_entity.type
_entity.pdbx_description
1 polymer ?
#
loop_
_entity_poly.entity_id
_entity_poly.type
_entity_poly.pdbx_seq_one_letter_code
_entity_poly.pdbx_strand_id
1 'polypeptide(L)'
;MNHLDKLRLWGKAIRVMASKHQAVQLPKEGQPDAGLTRDYSQNPLHRFKKPGSKNYQNIYPPSATLHLSNIPSSCTEEDIKEAFTSNNFEVKAFKFFP
;
A
#
# COMPACT_ATOMS: atom_id res chain seq x y z
N MET A 1 -1.49 7.22 -12.59
CA MET A 1 -2.97 7.08 -12.59
C MET A 1 -3.45 5.75 -13.17
N ASN A 2 -2.59 4.95 -13.80
CA ASN A 2 -3.04 3.89 -14.70
C ASN A 2 -3.56 2.61 -14.03
N HIS A 3 -3.37 2.43 -12.72
CA HIS A 3 -3.63 1.14 -12.06
C HIS A 3 -4.76 1.16 -11.04
N LEU A 4 -5.19 2.34 -10.55
CA LEU A 4 -6.11 2.42 -9.40
C LEU A 4 -7.45 3.07 -9.71
N ASP A 5 -7.58 3.81 -10.82
CA ASP A 5 -8.86 4.43 -11.17
C ASP A 5 -9.95 3.38 -11.38
N LYS A 6 -11.15 3.64 -10.84
CA LYS A 6 -12.35 2.79 -10.89
C LYS A 6 -12.27 1.46 -10.14
N LEU A 7 -11.19 1.19 -9.42
CA LEU A 7 -11.13 0.01 -8.55
C LEU A 7 -12.09 0.11 -7.37
N ARG A 8 -12.50 -1.04 -6.82
CA ARG A 8 -13.37 -1.07 -5.64
C ARG A 8 -12.51 -1.18 -4.38
N LEU A 9 -12.63 -0.20 -3.48
CA LEU A 9 -12.04 -0.21 -2.16
C LEU A 9 -13.16 -0.11 -1.12
N TRP A 10 -13.20 -1.05 -0.18
CA TRP A 10 -14.23 -1.13 0.87
C TRP A 10 -15.67 -0.99 0.32
N GLY A 11 -15.96 -1.72 -0.76
CA GLY A 11 -17.28 -1.71 -1.40
C GLY A 11 -17.54 -0.53 -2.35
N LYS A 12 -16.70 0.50 -2.37
CA LYS A 12 -16.92 1.71 -3.18
C LYS A 12 -15.92 1.82 -4.33
N ALA A 13 -16.39 2.22 -5.51
CA ALA A 13 -15.51 2.52 -6.63
C ALA A 13 -14.77 3.84 -6.37
N ILE A 14 -13.44 3.82 -6.41
CA ILE A 14 -12.61 5.02 -6.27
C ILE A 14 -12.44 5.71 -7.63
N ARG A 15 -12.30 7.03 -7.62
CA ARG A 15 -11.94 7.83 -8.80
C ARG A 15 -10.60 8.51 -8.55
N VAL A 16 -9.68 8.36 -9.49
CA VAL A 16 -8.31 8.88 -9.36
C VAL A 16 -8.02 9.82 -10.53
N MET A 17 -7.72 11.08 -10.23
CA MET A 17 -7.39 12.10 -11.21
C MET A 17 -6.18 12.91 -10.74
N ALA A 18 -5.48 13.55 -11.68
CA ALA A 18 -4.44 14.51 -11.33
C ALA A 18 -5.07 15.70 -10.60
N SER A 19 -4.45 16.10 -9.48
CA SER A 19 -4.88 17.28 -8.75
C SER A 19 -4.64 18.54 -9.57
N LYS A 20 -5.50 19.54 -9.38
CA LYS A 20 -5.27 20.91 -9.89
C LYS A 20 -4.34 21.71 -8.97
N HIS A 21 -4.14 21.24 -7.73
CA HIS A 21 -3.24 21.87 -6.76
C HIS A 21 -1.83 21.32 -6.90
N GLN A 22 -0.83 22.20 -6.87
CA GLN A 22 0.57 21.83 -7.04
C GLN A 22 1.15 21.07 -5.83
N ALA A 23 0.68 21.38 -4.62
CA ALA A 23 1.14 20.77 -3.38
C ALA A 23 0.01 20.67 -2.35
N VAL A 24 0.15 19.75 -1.40
CA VAL A 24 -0.71 19.65 -0.21
C VAL A 24 -0.12 20.54 0.89
N GLN A 25 -0.93 21.41 1.47
CA GLN A 25 -0.51 22.28 2.58
C GLN A 25 -0.79 21.57 3.91
N LEU A 26 0.16 21.63 4.84
CA LEU A 26 -0.04 21.09 6.18
C LEU A 26 -0.84 22.09 7.04
N PRO A 27 -1.90 21.64 7.73
CA PRO A 27 -2.64 22.50 8.64
C PRO A 27 -1.76 22.92 9.82
N LYS A 28 -2.04 24.12 10.35
CA LYS A 28 -1.40 24.58 11.59
C LYS A 28 -1.95 23.78 12.78
N GLU A 29 -1.15 23.61 13.82
CA GLU A 29 -1.61 22.99 15.07
C GLU A 29 -2.85 23.72 15.61
N GLY A 30 -3.83 22.95 16.09
CA GLY A 30 -5.10 23.47 16.63
C GLY A 30 -6.21 23.71 15.60
N GLN A 31 -5.97 23.46 14.30
CA GLN A 31 -7.04 23.52 13.30
C GLN A 31 -7.92 22.25 13.32
N PRO A 32 -9.23 22.35 13.00
CA PRO A 32 -10.15 21.20 13.03
C PRO A 32 -9.75 20.04 12.12
N ASP A 33 -8.95 20.30 11.09
CA ASP A 33 -8.48 19.35 10.08
C ASP A 33 -7.07 18.79 10.37
N ALA A 34 -6.46 19.13 11.52
CA ALA A 34 -5.12 18.70 11.89
C ALA A 34 -4.94 17.17 11.96
N GLY A 35 -6.02 16.39 12.08
CA GLY A 35 -6.00 14.92 12.03
C GLY A 35 -6.23 14.31 10.65
N LEU A 36 -6.62 15.11 9.65
CA LEU A 36 -6.97 14.65 8.30
C LEU A 36 -5.80 14.73 7.31
N THR A 37 -4.76 15.47 7.66
CA THR A 37 -3.55 15.64 6.84
C THR A 37 -2.34 15.07 7.57
N ARG A 38 -1.51 14.29 6.87
CA ARG A 38 -0.33 13.67 7.44
C ARG A 38 0.86 13.73 6.48
N ASP A 39 2.03 14.13 6.99
CA ASP A 39 3.28 14.12 6.25
C ASP A 39 3.99 12.77 6.37
N TYR A 40 4.31 12.17 5.24
CA TYR A 40 5.05 10.91 5.14
C TYR A 40 6.42 11.08 4.45
N SER A 41 6.86 12.30 4.14
CA SER A 41 8.06 12.57 3.32
C SER A 41 9.34 11.89 3.85
N GLN A 42 9.46 11.71 5.17
CA GLN A 42 10.61 11.06 5.83
C GLN A 42 10.37 9.60 6.20
N ASN A 43 9.27 8.98 5.77
CA ASN A 43 8.95 7.60 6.15
C ASN A 43 10.03 6.62 5.61
N PRO A 44 10.69 5.83 6.48
CA PRO A 44 11.72 4.88 6.06
C PRO A 44 11.18 3.74 5.18
N LEU A 45 9.87 3.51 5.15
CA LEU A 45 9.22 2.43 4.39
C LEU A 45 8.91 2.81 2.92
N HIS A 46 9.35 3.98 2.45
CA HIS A 46 9.19 4.39 1.05
C HIS A 46 9.96 3.50 0.07
N ARG A 47 9.25 2.78 -0.80
CA ARG A 47 9.85 1.84 -1.78
C ARG A 47 10.57 2.49 -2.95
N PHE A 48 10.35 3.79 -3.20
CA PHE A 48 10.86 4.50 -4.37
C PHE A 48 11.87 5.62 -4.04
N LYS A 49 12.36 5.69 -2.79
CA LYS A 49 13.27 6.76 -2.32
C LYS A 49 14.64 6.73 -3.03
N LYS A 50 15.15 5.54 -3.37
CA LYS A 50 16.47 5.36 -4.00
C LYS A 50 16.34 5.34 -5.54
N PRO A 51 16.96 6.29 -6.26
CA PRO A 51 17.04 6.24 -7.73
C PRO A 51 17.69 4.93 -8.20
N GLY A 52 17.19 4.37 -9.31
CA GLY A 52 17.69 3.09 -9.84
C GLY A 52 17.32 1.85 -9.02
N SER A 53 16.47 1.98 -8.00
CA SER A 53 15.94 0.82 -7.27
C SER A 53 15.19 -0.13 -8.21
N LYS A 54 15.41 -1.44 -8.05
CA LYS A 54 14.64 -2.48 -8.77
C LYS A 54 13.12 -2.36 -8.55
N ASN A 55 12.68 -1.69 -7.49
CA ASN A 55 11.25 -1.45 -7.23
C ASN A 55 10.54 -0.72 -8.39
N TYR A 56 11.24 0.14 -9.13
CA TYR A 56 10.67 0.83 -10.31
C TYR A 56 10.31 -0.13 -11.44
N GLN A 57 10.96 -1.30 -11.52
CA GLN A 57 10.65 -2.35 -12.49
C GLN A 57 9.48 -3.24 -12.02
N ASN A 58 9.05 -3.11 -10.76
CA ASN A 58 8.04 -3.96 -10.14
C ASN A 58 6.71 -3.23 -9.89
N ILE A 59 6.34 -2.30 -10.77
CA ILE A 59 5.05 -1.59 -10.73
C ILE A 59 4.06 -2.33 -11.63
N TYR A 60 3.12 -3.05 -11.01
CA TYR A 60 2.14 -3.90 -11.70
C TYR A 60 0.69 -3.49 -11.36
N PRO A 61 -0.29 -3.82 -12.22
CA PRO A 61 -1.69 -3.69 -11.86
C PRO A 61 -2.06 -4.57 -10.65
N PRO A 62 -3.08 -4.21 -9.86
CA PRO A 62 -3.56 -5.05 -8.76
C PRO A 62 -3.97 -6.44 -9.23
N SER A 63 -3.65 -7.45 -8.40
CA SER A 63 -3.87 -8.86 -8.68
C SER A 63 -4.31 -9.59 -7.41
N ALA A 64 -5.02 -10.71 -7.58
CA ALA A 64 -5.35 -11.62 -6.48
C ALA A 64 -4.10 -12.37 -5.95
N THR A 65 -3.03 -12.45 -6.73
CA THR A 65 -1.76 -13.04 -6.33
C THR A 65 -0.83 -11.95 -5.78
N LEU A 66 -0.39 -12.10 -4.53
CA LEU A 66 0.50 -11.15 -3.87
C LEU A 66 1.91 -11.73 -3.71
N HIS A 67 2.91 -10.89 -3.97
CA HIS A 67 4.30 -11.19 -3.64
C HIS A 67 4.66 -10.54 -2.30
N LEU A 68 4.96 -11.36 -1.31
CA LEU A 68 5.38 -10.92 0.02
C LEU A 68 6.91 -11.03 0.15
N SER A 69 7.52 -10.07 0.83
CA SER A 69 8.97 -9.98 1.02
C SER A 69 9.29 -9.40 2.39
N ASN A 70 10.53 -9.55 2.85
CA ASN A 70 10.95 -9.11 4.19
C ASN A 70 10.18 -9.84 5.31
N ILE A 71 9.93 -11.13 5.10
CA ILE A 71 9.30 -12.02 6.08
C ILE A 71 10.40 -12.47 7.06
N PRO A 72 10.24 -12.27 8.38
CA PRO A 72 11.18 -12.78 9.37
C PRO A 72 11.27 -14.32 9.31
N SER A 73 12.45 -14.89 9.58
CA SER A 73 12.64 -16.35 9.60
C SER A 73 11.81 -17.07 10.67
N SER A 74 11.36 -16.35 11.69
CA SER A 74 10.47 -16.85 12.74
C SER A 74 8.99 -16.87 12.32
N CYS A 75 8.63 -16.28 11.18
CA CYS A 75 7.25 -16.19 10.72
C CYS A 75 6.90 -17.43 9.87
N THR A 76 5.84 -18.11 10.26
CA THR A 76 5.35 -19.35 9.64
C THR A 76 4.33 -19.08 8.53
N GLU A 77 4.00 -20.11 7.74
CA GLU A 77 2.91 -20.02 6.77
C GLU A 77 1.56 -19.75 7.46
N GLU A 78 1.35 -20.35 8.63
CA GLU A 78 0.17 -20.19 9.47
C GLU A 78 0.00 -18.74 9.93
N ASP A 79 1.05 -18.10 10.44
CA ASP A 79 1.02 -16.69 10.87
C ASP A 79 0.59 -15.77 9.72
N ILE A 80 1.10 -16.02 8.52
CA ILE A 80 0.75 -15.23 7.33
C ILE A 80 -0.69 -15.48 6.94
N LYS A 81 -1.13 -16.74 6.87
CA LYS A 81 -2.52 -17.07 6.56
C LYS A 81 -3.48 -16.43 7.57
N GLU A 82 -3.16 -16.49 8.85
CA GLU A 82 -3.95 -15.88 9.93
C GLU A 82 -4.07 -14.36 9.76
N ALA A 83 -3.00 -13.67 9.34
CA ALA A 83 -3.06 -12.24 9.08
C ALA A 83 -4.07 -11.87 7.97
N PHE A 84 -4.21 -12.71 6.94
CA PHE A 84 -5.23 -12.51 5.88
C PHE A 84 -6.63 -12.86 6.37
N THR A 85 -6.83 -14.02 6.99
CA THR A 85 -8.14 -14.51 7.40
C THR A 85 -8.75 -13.67 8.52
N SER A 86 -7.93 -13.15 9.44
CA SER A 86 -8.35 -12.22 10.50
C SER A 86 -8.90 -10.89 9.95
N ASN A 87 -8.55 -10.54 8.71
CA ASN A 87 -9.07 -9.39 7.98
C ASN A 87 -10.17 -9.78 6.96
N ASN A 88 -10.78 -10.96 7.14
CA ASN A 88 -11.83 -11.50 6.28
C ASN A 88 -11.39 -11.75 4.82
N PHE A 89 -10.09 -12.02 4.58
CA PHE A 89 -9.58 -12.42 3.27
C PHE A 89 -9.29 -13.92 3.22
N GLU A 90 -9.81 -14.60 2.20
CA GLU A 90 -9.56 -16.03 1.96
C GLU A 90 -8.21 -16.23 1.25
N VAL A 91 -7.35 -17.10 1.79
CA VAL A 91 -6.08 -17.49 1.16
C VAL A 91 -6.28 -18.77 0.35
N LYS A 92 -6.32 -18.61 -0.99
CA LYS A 92 -6.55 -19.74 -1.93
C LYS A 92 -5.33 -20.63 -2.14
N ALA A 93 -4.14 -20.02 -2.14
CA ALA A 93 -2.88 -20.71 -2.34
C ALA A 93 -1.76 -19.93 -1.65
N PHE A 94 -0.74 -20.64 -1.20
CA PHE A 94 0.45 -20.07 -0.60
C PHE A 94 1.67 -20.85 -1.07
N LYS A 95 2.80 -20.14 -1.24
CA LYS A 95 4.07 -20.76 -1.60
C LYS A 95 5.22 -19.90 -1.11
N PHE A 96 6.06 -20.45 -0.25
CA PHE A 96 7.40 -19.90 -0.02
C PHE A 96 8.28 -20.18 -1.24
N PHE A 97 9.06 -19.16 -1.62
CA PHE A 97 10.15 -19.34 -2.58
C PHE A 97 11.45 -19.60 -1.80
N PRO A 98 12.32 -20.50 -2.29
CA PRO A 98 13.65 -20.73 -1.73
C PRO A 98 14.51 -19.46 -1.69
#